data_AF-A0A524HGV7-F1
#
_entry.id   AF-A0A524HGV7-F1
#
_cell.length_a   1.000
_cell.length_b   1.000
_cell.length_c   1.000
_cell.angle_alpha   90.00
_cell.angle_beta   90.00
_cell.angle_gamma   90.00
#
_symmetry.space_group_name_H-M   'P 1'
#
loop_
_entity.id
_entity.type
_entity.pdbx_description
1 polymer ?
#
loop_
_entity_poly.entity_id
_entity_poly.type
_entity_poly.pdbx_seq_one_letter_code
_entity_poly.pdbx_strand_id
1 'polypeptide(L)' 'MFGLGPTELIIILVIVVIIFGVGRIGKIGGELGSGIKAFKDGLQGDDEEETEAEDKKE' A
#
# COMPACT_ATOMS: atom_id res chain seq x y z
N MET A 1 27.95 1.01 15.76
CA MET A 1 27.11 1.37 14.59
C MET A 1 25.68 1.42 15.07
N PHE A 2 25.02 2.56 14.96
CA PHE A 2 23.65 2.77 15.45
C PHE A 2 22.71 1.85 14.66
N GLY A 3 22.34 0.72 15.25
CA GLY A 3 21.39 -0.21 14.66
C GLY A 3 20.00 0.37 14.84
N LEU A 4 19.44 0.96 13.79
CA LEU A 4 18.01 1.21 13.74
C LEU A 4 17.33 -0.16 13.66
N GLY A 5 16.99 -0.69 14.83
CA GLY A 5 16.27 -1.94 14.96
C GLY A 5 14.82 -1.79 14.52
N PRO A 6 14.12 -2.92 14.34
CA PRO A 6 12.69 -2.91 14.06
C PRO A 6 11.90 -2.12 15.13
N THR A 7 12.36 -2.12 16.39
CA THR A 7 11.75 -1.36 17.49
C THR A 7 11.85 0.15 17.27
N GLU A 8 13.03 0.68 16.93
CA GLU A 8 13.23 2.10 16.66
C GLU A 8 12.41 2.56 15.44
N LEU A 9 12.32 1.75 14.39
CA LEU A 9 11.50 2.05 13.22
C LEU A 9 10.01 2.15 13.56
N ILE A 10 9.50 1.29 14.44
CA ILE A 10 8.11 1.36 14.90
C ILE A 10 7.86 2.66 15.67
N ILE A 11 8.77 3.07 16.56
CA ILE A 11 8.63 4.32 17.31
C ILE A 11 8.60 5.53 16.36
N ILE A 12 9.48 5.55 15.36
CA ILE A 12 9.52 6.60 14.35
C ILE A 12 8.20 6.62 13.55
N LEU A 13 7.71 5.46 13.14
CA LEU A 13 6.45 5.33 12.40
C LEU A 13 5.28 5.90 13.22
N VAL A 14 5.20 5.57 14.52
CA VAL A 14 4.17 6.11 15.41
C VAL A 14 4.24 7.64 15.48
N ILE A 15 5.44 8.22 15.61
CA ILE A 15 5.61 9.69 15.62
C ILE A 15 5.15 10.31 14.31
N VAL A 16 5.52 9.73 13.18
CA VAL A 16 5.07 10.17 11.84
C VAL A 16 3.55 10.13 11.74
N VAL A 17 2.92 9.04 12.20
CA VAL A 17 1.46 8.90 12.18
C VAL A 17 0.77 9.95 13.06
N ILE A 18 1.36 10.32 14.21
CA ILE A 18 0.82 11.37 15.07
C ILE A 18 0.92 12.76 14.39
N ILE A 19 2.07 13.07 13.76
CA ILE A 19 2.29 14.36 13.10
C ILE A 19 1.38 14.55 11.88
N PHE A 20 1.30 13.53 11.03
CA PHE A 20 0.55 13.61 9.77
C PHE A 20 -0.93 13.27 9.96
N GLY A 21 -1.26 12.46 10.97
CA GLY A 21 -2.59 11.92 11.23
C GLY A 21 -2.94 10.72 10.35
N VAL A 22 -3.68 9.75 10.91
CA VAL A 22 -4.14 8.54 10.20
C VAL A 22 -4.96 8.86 8.95
N GLY A 23 -5.75 9.95 8.99
CA GLY A 23 -6.59 10.35 7.87
C GLY A 23 -5.83 10.88 6.66
N ARG A 24 -4.69 11.58 6.86
CA ARG A 24 -3.88 12.07 5.73
C ARG A 24 -3.04 10.95 5.12
N ILE A 25 -2.46 10.09 5.95
CA ILE A 25 -1.74 8.90 5.48
C ILE A 25 -2.67 7.98 4.68
N GLY A 26 -3.89 7.74 5.16
CA GLY A 26 -4.88 6.92 4.44
C GLY A 26 -5.31 7.52 3.09
N LYS A 27 -5.52 8.85 3.03
CA LYS A 27 -5.86 9.53 1.77
C LYS A 27 -4.74 9.43 0.74
N ILE A 28 -3.51 9.76 1.13
CA ILE A 28 -2.34 9.71 0.24
C ILE A 28 -2.06 8.26 -0.18
N GLY A 29 -2.13 7.31 0.77
CA GLY A 29 -1.96 5.89 0.48
C GLY A 29 -3.02 5.34 -0.46
N GLY A 30 -4.28 5.78 -0.34
CA GLY A 30 -5.35 5.41 -1.27
C GLY A 30 -5.10 5.92 -2.68
N GLU A 31 -4.75 7.21 -2.82
CA GLU A 31 -4.44 7.83 -4.12
C GLU A 31 -3.23 7.18 -4.80
N LEU A 32 -2.15 6.95 -4.04
CA LEU A 32 -0.96 6.25 -4.53
C LEU A 32 -1.26 4.78 -4.87
N GLY A 33 -2.04 4.10 -4.03
CA GLY A 33 -2.40 2.69 -4.22
C GLY A 33 -3.22 2.48 -5.48
N SER A 34 -4.20 3.34 -5.75
CA SER A 34 -4.96 3.29 -7.01
C SER A 34 -4.07 3.54 -8.23
N GLY A 35 -3.11 4.48 -8.14
CA GLY A 35 -2.14 4.73 -9.22
C GLY A 35 -1.21 3.54 -9.46
N ILE A 36 -0.70 2.92 -8.39
CA ILE A 36 0.14 1.71 -8.47
C ILE A 36 -0.68 0.54 -9.03
N LYS A 37 -1.94 0.38 -8.62
CA LYS A 37 -2.83 -0.66 -9.16
C LYS A 37 -3.03 -0.48 -10.67
N ALA A 38 -3.43 0.71 -11.12
CA ALA A 38 -3.60 1.00 -12.54
C ALA A 38 -2.29 0.84 -13.34
N PHE A 39 -1.14 1.14 -12.72
CA PHE A 39 0.17 0.90 -13.33
C PHE A 39 0.50 -0.59 -13.45
N LYS A 40 0.20 -1.38 -12.41
CA LYS A 40 0.33 -2.85 -12.43
C LYS A 40 -0.56 -3.45 -13.52
N ASP A 41 -1.84 -3.09 -13.53
CA ASP A 41 -2.84 -3.59 -14.47
C ASP A 41 -2.47 -3.23 -15.92
N GLY A 42 -1.94 -2.02 -16.15
CA GLY A 42 -1.45 -1.60 -17.47
C GLY A 42 -0.13 -2.26 -17.91
N LEU A 43 0.71 -2.72 -16.98
CA LEU A 43 1.91 -3.52 -17.27
C LEU A 43 1.60 -5.00 -17.50
N GLN A 44 0.52 -5.51 -16.90
CA GLN A 44 0.06 -6.91 -17.02
C GLN A 44 -0.89 -7.13 -18.20
N GLY A 45 -1.03 -6.15 -19.11
CA GLY A 45 -2.07 -6.09 -20.14
C GLY A 45 -2.55 -7.42 -20.74
N ASP A 46 -3.87 -7.53 -20.86
CA ASP A 46 -4.65 -8.56 -21.57
C ASP A 46 -4.60 -10.01 -21.04
N ASP A 47 -3.72 -10.38 -20.11
CA ASP A 47 -3.63 -11.77 -19.62
C ASP A 47 -4.49 -12.09 -18.37
N GLU A 48 -5.09 -11.09 -17.69
CA GLU A 48 -5.83 -11.29 -16.42
C GLU A 48 -7.37 -11.15 -16.51
N GLU A 49 -7.96 -10.84 -17.68
CA GLU A 49 -9.44 -10.81 -17.80
C GLU A 49 -10.10 -12.20 -17.63
N GLU A 50 -9.33 -13.30 -17.70
CA GLU A 50 -9.87 -14.65 -17.45
C GLU A 50 -9.81 -15.10 -15.97
N THR A 51 -9.02 -14.48 -15.10
CA THR A 51 -8.76 -15.04 -13.75
C THR A 51 -9.59 -14.44 -12.61
N GLU A 52 -10.20 -13.27 -12.79
CA GLU A 52 -11.01 -12.64 -11.72
C GLU A 52 -12.48 -13.16 -11.65
N ALA A 53 -12.91 -14.05 -12.55
CA ALA A 53 -14.26 -14.63 -12.52
C ALA A 53 -14.42 -15.86 -11.60
N GLU A 54 -13.32 -16.44 -11.09
CA GLU A 54 -13.39 -17.70 -10.30
C GLU A 54 -13.29 -17.51 -8.77
N ASP A 55 -12.84 -16.37 -8.25
CA ASP A 55 -12.61 -16.18 -6.79
C ASP A 55 -13.81 -15.56 -6.02
N LYS A 56 -15.01 -15.57 -6.62
CA LYS A 56 -16.24 -15.11 -5.96
C LYS A 56 -17.28 -16.21 -5.72
N LYS A 57 -16.86 -17.48 -5.73
CA LYS A 57 -17.73 -18.60 -5.38
C LYS A 57 -16.99 -19.71 -4.62
N GLU A 58 -16.49 -19.41 -3.43
CA GLU A 58 -16.45 -20.35 -2.28
C GLU A 58 -16.78 -19.62 -0.98
#